data_AF-A0A9X2H1J1-F1
#
_entry.id   AF-A0A9X2H1J1-F1
#
_cell.length_a   1.000
_cell.length_b   1.000
_cell.length_c   1.000
_cell.angle_alpha   90.00
_cell.angle_beta   90.00
_cell.angle_gamma   90.00
#
_symmetry.space_group_name_H-M   'P 1'
#
loop_
_entity.id
_entity.type
_entity.pdbx_description
1 polymer ?
#
loop_
_entity_poly.entity_id
_entity_poly.type
_entity_poly.pdbx_seq_one_letter_code
_entity_poly.pdbx_strand_id
1 'polypeptide(L)'
;MLPTKSNPGDDPDEGGNQTDERATATPSESAPPTAAPGWYATPEGGQRYWDGSVWLDIPVPPSTGAIVRAPRPLLARRTRWLIVASVTLVVLLAAGGLAWKASSDAAATKAAAEVAAELKAEQEADAKRIEDNKRATEKREAAEEQAELESRNASVDDIEAGVKKMAEGHASDGVIDGPIIDVTCSPVDGGSLDDIAEQTTVFSCFASNKDNGDGTMSGYSYNATMNWTTGQFTYGLGEP
;
A
#
# COMPACT_ATOMS: atom_id res chain seq x y z
N MET A 1 40.12 -3.20 19.21
CA MET A 1 39.40 -3.25 20.50
C MET A 1 38.08 -2.51 20.36
N LEU A 2 37.00 -3.28 20.18
CA LEU A 2 35.64 -3.10 20.71
C LEU A 2 34.75 -4.14 20.00
N PRO A 3 34.02 -5.00 20.73
CA PRO A 3 33.25 -6.09 20.15
C PRO A 3 31.76 -5.73 20.04
N THR A 4 31.08 -6.23 19.01
CA THR A 4 29.61 -6.33 19.00
C THR A 4 29.19 -7.76 18.69
N LYS A 5 28.83 -8.46 19.78
CA LYS A 5 27.95 -9.63 19.82
C LYS A 5 26.53 -9.21 19.43
N SER A 6 25.82 -10.05 18.67
CA SER A 6 24.37 -10.31 18.73
C SER A 6 24.08 -11.52 17.81
N ASN A 7 24.07 -12.75 18.33
CA ASN A 7 22.91 -13.55 18.73
C ASN A 7 22.00 -14.03 17.57
N PRO A 8 22.07 -15.31 17.15
CA PRO A 8 20.98 -15.99 16.47
C PRO A 8 20.02 -16.57 17.52
N GLY A 9 18.80 -16.05 17.53
CA GLY A 9 17.69 -16.66 18.28
C GLY A 9 17.10 -17.78 17.43
N ASP A 10 17.47 -19.01 17.79
CA ASP A 10 16.62 -20.18 17.63
C ASP A 10 15.39 -19.98 18.52
N ASP A 11 14.19 -20.03 17.96
CA ASP A 11 12.99 -20.41 18.71
C ASP A 11 12.12 -21.36 17.88
N PRO A 12 11.63 -22.45 18.50
CA PRO A 12 11.01 -23.58 17.84
C PRO A 12 9.51 -23.37 17.57
N ASP A 13 9.00 -24.15 16.61
CA ASP A 13 7.59 -24.50 16.42
C ASP A 13 6.89 -24.77 17.76
N GLU A 14 6.06 -23.82 18.21
CA GLU A 14 5.13 -24.00 19.32
C GLU A 14 3.70 -24.02 18.79
N GLY A 15 3.16 -25.24 18.68
CA GLY A 15 1.76 -25.50 18.40
C GLY A 15 0.85 -24.93 19.49
N GLY A 16 0.31 -23.74 19.24
CA GLY A 16 -0.69 -23.08 20.07
C GLY A 16 -2.10 -23.61 19.78
N ASN A 17 -2.59 -24.40 20.71
CA ASN A 17 -3.92 -24.99 20.79
C ASN A 17 -5.03 -23.93 20.67
N GLN A 18 -6.01 -24.23 19.82
CA GLN A 18 -7.20 -23.45 19.51
C GLN A 18 -8.15 -23.50 20.71
N THR A 19 -8.15 -22.47 21.56
CA THR A 19 -9.18 -22.27 22.60
C THR A 19 -10.24 -21.31 22.09
N ASP A 20 -11.44 -21.86 21.90
CA ASP A 20 -12.70 -21.16 21.70
C ASP A 20 -13.00 -20.17 22.84
N GLU A 21 -12.59 -18.91 22.67
CA GLU A 21 -13.16 -17.79 23.43
C GLU A 21 -14.42 -17.28 22.71
N ARG A 22 -15.54 -17.90 23.09
CA ARG A 22 -16.90 -17.43 22.83
C ARG A 22 -17.11 -16.08 23.54
N ALA A 23 -16.70 -15.00 22.89
CA ALA A 23 -17.07 -13.65 23.28
C ALA A 23 -18.60 -13.55 23.31
N THR A 24 -19.14 -13.40 24.50
CA THR A 24 -20.53 -13.02 24.73
C THR A 24 -20.67 -11.58 24.25
N ALA A 25 -21.11 -11.42 23.01
CA ALA A 25 -21.57 -10.16 22.48
C ALA A 25 -22.68 -9.63 23.39
N THR A 26 -22.37 -8.58 24.15
CA THR A 26 -23.37 -7.73 24.77
C THR A 26 -24.19 -7.14 23.63
N PRO A 27 -25.54 -7.27 23.61
CA PRO A 27 -26.34 -6.63 22.58
C PRO A 27 -26.21 -5.12 22.79
N SER A 28 -25.42 -4.47 21.92
CA SER A 28 -25.48 -3.03 21.73
C SER A 28 -26.90 -2.72 21.27
N GLU A 29 -27.72 -2.23 22.21
CA GLU A 29 -29.02 -1.64 21.98
C GLU A 29 -28.84 -0.50 20.95
N SER A 30 -29.03 -0.87 19.69
CA SER A 30 -28.79 -0.01 18.54
C SER A 30 -29.83 1.12 18.58
N ALA A 31 -29.37 2.35 18.78
CA ALA A 31 -30.21 3.52 18.60
C ALA A 31 -30.72 3.55 17.14
N PRO A 32 -32.01 3.87 16.90
CA PRO A 32 -32.50 4.01 15.54
C PRO A 32 -31.82 5.22 14.88
N PRO A 33 -31.10 5.04 13.74
CA PRO A 33 -30.52 6.15 13.03
C PRO A 33 -31.68 7.01 12.49
N THR A 34 -31.74 8.29 12.88
CA THR A 34 -32.75 9.33 12.51
C THR A 34 -33.96 9.56 13.43
N ALA A 35 -33.88 9.25 14.72
CA ALA A 35 -34.84 9.81 15.69
C ALA A 35 -34.57 11.32 15.93
N ALA A 36 -35.61 12.17 15.79
CA ALA A 36 -35.53 13.58 16.16
C ALA A 36 -35.41 13.74 17.68
N PRO A 37 -34.77 14.81 18.20
CA PRO A 37 -34.65 15.00 19.65
C PRO A 37 -36.02 15.05 20.34
N GLY A 38 -36.23 14.25 21.38
CA GLY A 38 -37.53 14.07 21.99
C GLY A 38 -37.61 12.99 23.07
N TRP A 39 -38.77 12.88 23.73
CA TRP A 39 -39.05 11.85 24.73
C TRP A 39 -39.58 10.58 24.07
N TYR A 40 -38.98 9.44 24.38
CA TYR A 40 -39.37 8.13 23.85
C TYR A 40 -39.65 7.15 24.99
N ALA A 41 -40.60 6.24 24.78
CA ALA A 41 -40.95 5.21 25.75
C ALA A 41 -39.87 4.12 25.83
N THR A 42 -39.55 3.66 27.03
CA THR A 42 -38.66 2.50 27.24
C THR A 42 -39.47 1.22 27.43
N PRO A 43 -38.92 0.04 27.07
CA PRO A 43 -39.60 -1.25 27.26
C PRO A 43 -39.94 -1.57 28.73
N GLU A 44 -39.28 -0.89 29.68
CA GLU A 44 -39.48 -1.01 31.12
C GLU A 44 -40.62 -0.10 31.66
N GLY A 45 -41.31 0.64 30.77
CA GLY A 45 -42.46 1.49 31.13
C GLY A 45 -42.11 2.92 31.55
N GLY A 46 -40.89 3.38 31.28
CA GLY A 46 -40.44 4.76 31.51
C GLY A 46 -40.40 5.63 30.25
N GLN A 47 -39.91 6.86 30.38
CA GLN A 47 -39.54 7.72 29.25
C GLN A 47 -38.07 8.13 29.40
N ARG A 48 -37.32 8.15 28.29
CA ARG A 48 -35.96 8.71 28.20
C ARG A 48 -35.90 9.77 27.11
N TYR A 49 -35.01 10.74 27.29
CA TYR A 49 -34.82 11.83 26.32
C TYR A 49 -33.68 11.48 25.36
N TRP A 50 -33.96 11.58 24.05
CA TRP A 50 -32.97 11.48 22.98
C TRP A 50 -32.58 12.89 22.53
N ASP A 51 -31.29 13.22 22.50
CA ASP A 51 -30.80 14.55 22.09
C ASP A 51 -30.37 14.64 20.62
N GLY A 52 -30.41 13.51 19.89
CA GLY A 52 -29.93 13.40 18.51
C GLY A 52 -28.65 12.57 18.35
N SER A 53 -27.90 12.36 19.43
CA SER A 53 -26.67 11.55 19.42
C SER A 53 -26.58 10.52 20.56
N VAL A 54 -27.16 10.81 21.73
CA VAL A 54 -27.13 9.92 22.91
C VAL A 54 -28.45 9.96 23.70
N TRP A 55 -28.72 8.88 24.44
CA TRP A 55 -29.81 8.82 25.41
C TRP A 55 -29.40 9.50 26.71
N LEU A 56 -30.06 10.60 27.06
CA LEU A 56 -29.81 11.32 28.31
C LEU A 56 -30.74 10.81 29.42
N ASP A 57 -30.18 10.62 30.61
CA ASP A 57 -30.90 10.17 31.81
C ASP A 57 -31.35 11.37 32.65
N ILE A 58 -32.26 12.17 32.08
CA ILE A 58 -32.82 13.36 32.72
C ILE A 58 -34.13 12.96 33.40
N PRO A 59 -34.36 13.32 34.68
CA PRO A 59 -35.62 13.02 35.34
C PRO A 59 -36.78 13.62 34.57
N VAL A 60 -37.81 12.80 34.29
CA VAL A 60 -39.03 13.24 33.61
C VAL A 60 -39.60 14.43 34.38
N PRO A 61 -39.78 15.61 33.74
CA PRO A 61 -40.35 16.75 34.43
C PRO A 61 -41.72 16.35 34.99
N PRO A 62 -42.07 16.77 36.22
CA PRO A 62 -43.37 16.44 36.79
C PRO A 62 -44.44 16.89 35.81
N SER A 63 -45.20 15.93 35.27
CA SER A 63 -46.35 16.16 34.41
C SER A 63 -47.26 17.13 35.15
N THR A 64 -47.13 18.42 34.82
CA THR A 64 -47.98 19.46 35.39
C THR A 64 -49.33 19.19 34.78
N GLY A 65 -50.19 18.58 35.59
CA GLY A 65 -51.52 18.16 35.22
C GLY A 65 -52.27 19.27 34.50
N ALA A 66 -52.96 18.84 33.44
CA ALA A 66 -54.12 19.48 32.83
C ALA A 66 -54.46 20.86 33.41
N ILE A 67 -54.08 21.91 32.69
CA ILE A 67 -54.64 23.24 32.96
C ILE A 67 -56.15 23.15 32.70
N VAL A 68 -56.88 23.11 33.80
CA VAL A 68 -58.33 23.26 33.86
C VAL A 68 -58.72 24.51 33.09
N ARG A 69 -59.55 24.32 32.08
CA ARG A 69 -60.07 25.34 31.19
C ARG A 69 -60.95 26.30 31.99
N ALA A 70 -60.39 27.42 32.44
CA ALA A 70 -61.16 28.49 33.06
C ALA A 70 -62.07 29.19 32.02
N PRO A 71 -63.33 29.52 32.35
CA PRO A 71 -64.20 30.26 31.45
C PRO A 71 -63.75 31.72 31.33
N ARG A 72 -63.70 32.20 30.08
CA ARG A 72 -63.33 33.58 29.71
C ARG A 72 -64.42 34.58 30.14
N PRO A 73 -64.10 35.70 30.81
CA PRO A 73 -65.03 36.81 30.93
C PRO A 73 -65.14 37.58 29.59
N LEU A 74 -66.36 38.01 29.30
CA LEU A 74 -66.76 38.68 28.06
C LEU A 74 -66.03 40.02 27.87
N LEU A 75 -65.37 40.16 26.73
CA LEU A 75 -64.67 41.36 26.27
C LEU A 75 -65.66 42.51 25.97
N ALA A 76 -65.41 43.64 26.62
CA ALA A 76 -65.97 44.95 26.26
C ALA A 76 -65.37 45.47 24.94
N ARG A 77 -66.19 46.25 24.22
CA ARG A 77 -66.18 46.54 22.77
C ARG A 77 -65.02 47.37 22.21
N ARG A 78 -63.87 47.51 22.88
CA ARG A 78 -62.73 48.36 22.42
C ARG A 78 -61.43 47.63 22.07
N THR A 79 -61.36 46.31 22.25
CA THR A 79 -60.11 45.50 22.10
C THR A 79 -59.84 45.00 20.67
N ARG A 80 -60.71 45.31 19.69
CA ARG A 80 -60.56 44.81 18.31
C ARG A 80 -59.38 45.42 17.55
N TRP A 81 -58.88 46.58 17.96
CA TRP A 81 -57.77 47.25 17.28
C TRP A 81 -56.38 46.76 17.72
N LEU A 82 -56.22 46.27 18.96
CA LEU A 82 -54.94 45.77 19.47
C LEU A 82 -54.62 44.33 19.04
N ILE A 83 -55.66 43.53 18.75
CA ILE A 83 -55.49 42.14 18.26
C ILE A 83 -55.06 42.11 16.79
N VAL A 84 -55.52 43.06 15.97
CA VAL A 84 -55.12 43.13 14.56
C VAL A 84 -53.63 43.49 14.45
N ALA A 85 -53.15 44.45 15.24
CA ALA A 85 -51.75 44.86 15.24
C ALA A 85 -50.79 43.73 15.66
N SER A 86 -51.16 42.93 16.69
CA SER A 86 -50.33 41.82 17.16
C SER A 86 -50.31 40.64 16.18
N VAL A 87 -51.43 40.33 15.52
CA VAL A 87 -51.50 39.28 14.50
C VAL A 87 -50.65 39.63 13.27
N THR A 88 -50.65 40.89 12.81
CA THR A 88 -49.74 41.32 11.72
C THR A 88 -48.27 41.25 12.09
N LEU A 89 -47.89 41.59 13.34
CA LEU A 89 -46.50 41.52 13.78
C LEU A 89 -46.00 40.05 13.87
N VAL A 90 -46.84 39.15 14.36
CA VAL A 90 -46.53 37.71 14.43
C VAL A 90 -46.43 37.09 13.03
N VAL A 91 -47.30 37.49 12.09
CA VAL A 91 -47.22 37.03 10.69
C VAL A 91 -45.96 37.55 9.99
N LEU A 92 -45.55 38.79 10.24
CA LEU A 92 -44.30 39.35 9.69
C LEU A 92 -43.04 38.68 10.25
N LEU A 93 -43.01 38.36 11.56
CA LEU A 93 -41.90 37.63 12.17
C LEU A 93 -41.85 36.15 11.73
N ALA A 94 -43.00 35.51 11.53
CA ALA A 94 -43.08 34.16 10.98
C ALA A 94 -42.64 34.09 9.50
N ALA A 95 -42.92 35.13 8.71
CA ALA A 95 -42.45 35.24 7.33
C ALA A 95 -40.92 35.45 7.25
N GLY A 96 -40.32 36.17 8.20
CA GLY A 96 -38.86 36.35 8.29
C GLY A 96 -38.08 35.07 8.61
N GLY A 97 -38.64 34.20 9.47
CA GLY A 97 -38.01 32.92 9.84
C GLY A 97 -37.94 31.89 8.71
N LEU A 98 -38.90 31.92 7.78
CA LEU A 98 -38.92 31.01 6.61
C LEU A 98 -37.87 31.39 5.57
N ALA A 99 -37.62 32.68 5.35
CA ALA A 99 -36.57 33.16 4.44
C ALA A 99 -35.16 32.83 4.97
N TRP A 100 -34.95 32.93 6.29
CA TRP A 100 -33.66 32.64 6.90
C TRP A 100 -33.30 31.13 6.81
N LYS A 101 -34.27 30.24 7.06
CA LYS A 101 -34.07 28.78 6.96
C LYS A 101 -33.77 28.31 5.53
N ALA A 102 -34.43 28.89 4.53
CA ALA A 102 -34.12 28.56 3.13
C ALA A 102 -32.69 28.99 2.72
N SER A 103 -32.21 30.12 3.26
CA SER A 103 -30.85 30.60 2.99
C SER A 103 -29.76 29.78 3.69
N SER A 104 -30.01 29.26 4.89
CA SER A 104 -29.06 28.41 5.62
C SER A 104 -28.87 27.05 4.96
N ASP A 105 -29.95 26.43 4.48
CA ASP A 105 -29.90 25.11 3.84
C ASP A 105 -29.16 25.19 2.48
N ALA A 106 -29.32 26.29 1.74
CA ALA A 106 -28.59 26.54 0.50
C ALA A 106 -27.09 26.81 0.73
N ALA A 107 -26.70 27.42 1.86
CA ALA A 107 -25.29 27.61 2.21
C ALA A 107 -24.63 26.29 2.65
N ALA A 108 -25.34 25.49 3.46
CA ALA A 108 -24.85 24.20 3.93
C ALA A 108 -24.62 23.19 2.80
N THR A 109 -25.51 23.17 1.80
CA THR A 109 -25.38 22.29 0.63
C THR A 109 -24.20 22.64 -0.28
N LYS A 110 -23.89 23.93 -0.46
CA LYS A 110 -22.70 24.37 -1.21
C LYS A 110 -21.41 23.99 -0.49
N ALA A 111 -21.32 24.24 0.82
CA ALA A 111 -20.15 23.87 1.61
C ALA A 111 -19.92 22.34 1.58
N ALA A 112 -20.99 21.53 1.67
CA ALA A 112 -20.88 20.08 1.56
C ALA A 112 -20.42 19.62 0.16
N ALA A 113 -20.85 20.29 -0.90
CA ALA A 113 -20.43 19.98 -2.27
C ALA A 113 -18.96 20.33 -2.53
N GLU A 114 -18.47 21.44 -1.96
CA GLU A 114 -17.06 21.86 -2.05
C GLU A 114 -16.15 20.87 -1.32
N VAL A 115 -16.47 20.49 -0.07
CA VAL A 115 -15.72 19.47 0.67
C VAL A 115 -15.71 18.13 -0.06
N ALA A 116 -16.84 17.71 -0.64
CA ALA A 116 -16.91 16.48 -1.42
C ALA A 116 -16.07 16.55 -2.71
N ALA A 117 -15.94 17.72 -3.34
CA ALA A 117 -15.10 17.93 -4.50
C ALA A 117 -13.60 17.93 -4.14
N GLU A 118 -13.23 18.57 -3.03
CA GLU A 118 -11.86 18.58 -2.52
C GLU A 118 -11.40 17.18 -2.12
N LEU A 119 -12.23 16.42 -1.39
CA LEU A 119 -11.93 15.04 -1.01
C LEU A 119 -11.72 14.14 -2.24
N LYS A 120 -12.52 14.32 -3.30
CA LYS A 120 -12.32 13.59 -4.55
C LYS A 120 -11.03 13.99 -5.25
N ALA A 121 -10.72 15.29 -5.32
CA ALA A 121 -9.49 15.78 -5.92
C ALA A 121 -8.26 15.29 -5.15
N GLU A 122 -8.31 15.26 -3.82
CA GLU A 122 -7.26 14.72 -2.95
C GLU A 122 -7.09 13.20 -3.16
N GLN A 123 -8.18 12.44 -3.21
CA GLN A 123 -8.15 10.99 -3.48
C GLN A 123 -7.54 10.69 -4.86
N GLU A 124 -7.90 11.44 -5.90
CA GLU A 124 -7.32 11.30 -7.23
C GLU A 124 -5.84 11.68 -7.26
N ALA A 125 -5.46 12.77 -6.57
CA ALA A 125 -4.08 13.19 -6.45
C ALA A 125 -3.23 12.13 -5.72
N ASP A 126 -3.75 11.55 -4.64
CA ASP A 126 -3.07 10.50 -3.88
C ASP A 126 -2.97 9.20 -4.67
N ALA A 127 -4.03 8.79 -5.38
CA ALA A 127 -3.99 7.63 -6.27
C ALA A 127 -2.90 7.80 -7.34
N LYS A 128 -2.83 8.98 -7.96
CA LYS A 128 -1.79 9.29 -8.95
C LYS A 128 -0.39 9.29 -8.34
N ARG A 129 -0.20 9.88 -7.15
CA ARG A 129 1.10 9.87 -6.45
C ARG A 129 1.56 8.45 -6.15
N ILE A 130 0.65 7.57 -5.74
CA ILE A 130 0.97 6.16 -5.48
C ILE A 130 1.40 5.46 -6.77
N GLU A 131 0.69 5.67 -7.88
CA GLU A 131 1.03 5.08 -9.18
C GLU A 131 2.38 5.60 -9.72
N ASP A 132 2.60 6.92 -9.65
CA ASP A 132 3.85 7.55 -10.08
C ASP A 132 5.05 7.03 -9.26
N ASN A 133 4.87 6.87 -7.94
CA ASN A 133 5.90 6.28 -7.07
C ASN A 133 6.19 4.81 -7.42
N LYS A 134 5.15 3.98 -7.65
CA LYS A 134 5.34 2.58 -8.07
C LYS A 134 6.13 2.49 -9.37
N ARG A 135 5.72 3.27 -10.37
CA ARG A 135 6.39 3.31 -11.68
C ARG A 135 7.83 3.80 -11.58
N ALA A 136 8.10 4.76 -10.69
CA ALA A 136 9.46 5.23 -10.44
C ALA A 136 10.32 4.15 -9.78
N THR A 137 9.77 3.38 -8.84
CA THR A 137 10.44 2.24 -8.21
C THR A 137 10.74 1.14 -9.22
N GLU A 138 9.74 0.68 -9.98
CA GLU A 138 9.90 -0.37 -11.01
C GLU A 138 10.98 0.01 -12.05
N LYS A 139 11.00 1.28 -12.48
CA LYS A 139 12.03 1.77 -13.40
C LYS A 139 13.44 1.76 -12.81
N ARG A 140 13.57 2.04 -11.51
CA ARG A 140 14.85 2.01 -10.83
C ARG A 140 15.33 0.57 -10.65
N GLU A 141 14.45 -0.32 -10.22
CA GLU A 141 14.74 -1.76 -10.08
C GLU A 141 15.16 -2.35 -11.43
N ALA A 142 14.42 -2.10 -12.50
CA ALA A 142 14.80 -2.57 -13.84
C ALA A 142 16.13 -1.99 -14.34
N ALA A 143 16.46 -0.74 -13.97
CA ALA A 143 17.74 -0.13 -14.34
C ALA A 143 18.91 -0.72 -13.53
N GLU A 144 18.69 -1.04 -12.25
CA GLU A 144 19.66 -1.71 -11.39
C GLU A 144 19.90 -3.16 -11.84
N GLU A 145 18.84 -3.89 -12.19
CA GLU A 145 18.92 -5.23 -12.79
C GLU A 145 19.70 -5.22 -14.10
N GLN A 146 19.37 -4.29 -15.02
CA GLN A 146 20.09 -4.16 -16.28
C GLN A 146 21.59 -3.86 -16.09
N ALA A 147 21.93 -3.02 -15.11
CA ALA A 147 23.33 -2.71 -14.80
C ALA A 147 24.08 -3.93 -14.25
N GLU A 148 23.43 -4.76 -13.44
CA GLU A 148 24.00 -6.03 -12.96
C GLU A 148 24.24 -7.00 -14.12
N LEU A 149 23.27 -7.15 -15.04
CA LEU A 149 23.44 -8.00 -16.23
C LEU A 149 24.59 -7.53 -17.12
N GLU A 150 24.74 -6.22 -17.33
CA GLU A 150 25.87 -5.64 -18.07
C GLU A 150 27.21 -5.92 -17.37
N SER A 151 27.26 -5.78 -16.04
CA SER A 151 28.44 -6.11 -15.24
C SER A 151 28.82 -7.59 -15.34
N ARG A 152 27.81 -8.48 -15.30
CA ARG A 152 28.01 -9.92 -15.45
C ARG A 152 28.55 -10.28 -16.83
N ASN A 153 28.00 -9.70 -17.89
CA ASN A 153 28.49 -9.89 -19.25
C ASN A 153 29.95 -9.39 -19.41
N ALA A 154 30.27 -8.21 -18.88
CA ALA A 154 31.65 -7.70 -18.89
C ALA A 154 32.62 -8.64 -18.16
N SER A 155 32.17 -9.30 -17.09
CA SER A 155 32.98 -10.29 -16.37
C SER A 155 33.21 -11.57 -17.18
N VAL A 156 32.28 -11.94 -18.09
CA VAL A 156 32.49 -13.05 -19.03
C VAL A 156 33.60 -12.71 -20.03
N ASP A 157 33.63 -11.48 -20.55
CA ASP A 157 34.72 -11.01 -21.42
C ASP A 157 36.09 -11.12 -20.70
N ASP A 158 36.13 -10.76 -19.41
CA ASP A 158 37.33 -10.89 -18.58
C ASP A 158 37.75 -12.35 -18.36
N ILE A 159 36.79 -13.27 -18.19
CA ILE A 159 37.04 -14.72 -18.11
C ILE A 159 37.63 -15.21 -19.44
N GLU A 160 37.02 -14.88 -20.58
CA GLU A 160 37.47 -15.28 -21.91
C GLU A 160 38.90 -14.79 -22.19
N ALA A 161 39.19 -13.53 -21.83
CA ALA A 161 40.54 -12.97 -21.94
C ALA A 161 41.55 -13.70 -21.04
N GLY A 162 41.15 -14.04 -19.80
CA GLY A 162 41.97 -14.81 -18.87
C GLY A 162 42.28 -16.22 -19.40
N VAL A 163 41.27 -16.92 -19.88
CA VAL A 163 41.40 -18.26 -20.49
C VAL A 163 42.24 -18.20 -21.77
N LYS A 164 42.05 -17.20 -22.62
CA LYS A 164 42.85 -17.00 -23.84
C LYS A 164 44.32 -16.85 -23.51
N LYS A 165 44.66 -16.00 -22.54
CA LYS A 165 46.03 -15.81 -22.08
C LYS A 165 46.64 -17.10 -21.54
N MET A 166 45.88 -17.88 -20.77
CA MET A 166 46.34 -19.20 -20.30
C MET A 166 46.58 -20.16 -21.48
N ALA A 167 45.66 -20.21 -22.45
CA ALA A 167 45.78 -21.09 -23.60
C ALA A 167 46.98 -20.71 -24.49
N GLU A 168 47.22 -19.41 -24.72
CA GLU A 168 48.42 -18.93 -25.41
C GLU A 168 49.71 -19.32 -24.66
N GLY A 169 49.68 -19.27 -23.32
CA GLY A 169 50.76 -19.78 -22.47
C GLY A 169 50.99 -21.28 -22.67
N HIS A 170 49.94 -22.09 -22.56
CA HIS A 170 50.00 -23.53 -22.82
C HIS A 170 50.50 -23.88 -24.23
N ALA A 171 50.10 -23.10 -25.24
CA ALA A 171 50.58 -23.27 -26.61
C ALA A 171 52.08 -22.95 -26.73
N SER A 172 52.54 -21.89 -26.05
CA SER A 172 53.95 -21.50 -26.01
C SER A 172 54.81 -22.53 -25.27
N ASP A 173 54.26 -23.16 -24.24
CA ASP A 173 54.91 -24.20 -23.44
C ASP A 173 54.83 -25.60 -24.10
N GLY A 174 54.12 -25.74 -25.23
CA GLY A 174 53.93 -27.01 -25.94
C GLY A 174 52.98 -27.99 -25.28
N VAL A 175 52.14 -27.52 -24.35
CA VAL A 175 51.07 -28.31 -23.71
C VAL A 175 49.90 -28.54 -24.66
N ILE A 176 49.61 -27.56 -25.51
CA ILE A 176 48.58 -27.63 -26.56
C ILE A 176 49.11 -27.10 -27.90
N ASP A 177 48.42 -27.42 -28.99
CA ASP A 177 48.77 -26.91 -30.31
C ASP A 177 48.30 -25.46 -30.48
N GLY A 178 49.20 -24.56 -30.89
CA GLY A 178 48.89 -23.15 -31.17
C GLY A 178 48.90 -22.81 -32.67
N PRO A 179 48.54 -21.56 -33.05
CA PRO A 179 48.13 -20.43 -32.20
C PRO A 179 46.66 -20.47 -31.77
N ILE A 180 46.31 -19.78 -30.68
CA ILE A 180 44.92 -19.60 -30.25
C ILE A 180 44.27 -18.48 -31.07
N ILE A 181 43.15 -18.81 -31.71
CA ILE A 181 42.38 -17.89 -32.56
C ILE A 181 41.44 -17.09 -31.66
N ASP A 182 40.58 -17.80 -30.94
CA ASP A 182 39.50 -17.21 -30.14
C ASP A 182 39.11 -18.09 -28.96
N VAL A 183 38.52 -17.49 -27.93
CA VAL A 183 37.96 -18.18 -26.77
C VAL A 183 36.53 -17.76 -26.58
N THR A 184 35.62 -18.74 -26.48
CA THR A 184 34.22 -18.49 -26.17
C THR A 184 33.82 -19.28 -24.93
N CYS A 185 33.21 -18.63 -23.96
CA CYS A 185 32.72 -19.25 -22.73
C CYS A 185 31.19 -19.31 -22.71
N SER A 186 30.64 -20.39 -22.17
CA SER A 186 29.20 -20.56 -21.98
C SER A 186 28.95 -21.18 -20.60
N PRO A 187 27.94 -20.69 -19.87
CA PRO A 187 27.64 -21.24 -18.56
C PRO A 187 27.14 -22.69 -18.68
N VAL A 188 27.52 -23.55 -17.73
CA VAL A 188 27.11 -24.96 -17.65
C VAL A 188 26.15 -25.22 -16.48
N ASP A 189 25.54 -26.40 -16.46
CA ASP A 189 24.69 -26.89 -15.36
C ASP A 189 23.53 -25.97 -14.95
N GLY A 190 22.97 -25.24 -15.91
CA GLY A 190 21.84 -24.34 -15.65
C GLY A 190 22.25 -23.00 -15.06
N GLY A 191 23.55 -22.68 -15.01
CA GLY A 191 24.01 -21.32 -14.76
C GLY A 191 23.41 -20.36 -15.79
N SER A 192 22.69 -19.35 -15.33
CA SER A 192 22.17 -18.28 -16.18
C SER A 192 22.87 -16.99 -15.79
N LEU A 193 23.33 -16.24 -16.80
CA LEU A 193 23.79 -14.86 -16.57
C LEU A 193 22.61 -13.96 -16.18
N ASP A 194 21.40 -14.34 -16.60
CA ASP A 194 20.15 -13.61 -16.34
C ASP A 194 19.62 -13.84 -14.92
N ASP A 195 20.06 -14.89 -14.21
CA ASP A 195 19.65 -15.12 -12.83
C ASP A 195 20.59 -14.37 -11.87
N ILE A 196 20.24 -13.11 -11.58
CA ILE A 196 20.99 -12.25 -10.67
C ILE A 196 21.06 -12.77 -9.22
N ALA A 197 20.23 -13.74 -8.84
CA ALA A 197 20.29 -14.36 -7.52
C ALA A 197 21.38 -15.44 -7.42
N GLU A 198 21.86 -15.95 -8.56
CA GLU A 198 22.94 -16.93 -8.62
C GLU A 198 24.24 -16.28 -8.12
N GLN A 199 24.90 -16.92 -7.16
CA GLN A 199 26.14 -16.40 -6.55
C GLN A 199 27.40 -16.94 -7.25
N THR A 200 27.27 -18.07 -7.94
CA THR A 200 28.39 -18.72 -8.62
C THR A 200 27.96 -19.29 -9.95
N THR A 201 28.77 -19.09 -10.98
CA THR A 201 28.53 -19.70 -12.30
C THR A 201 29.77 -20.42 -12.77
N VAL A 202 29.59 -21.67 -13.19
CA VAL A 202 30.62 -22.46 -13.86
C VAL A 202 30.45 -22.30 -15.36
N PHE A 203 31.54 -22.07 -16.07
CA PHE A 203 31.61 -21.90 -17.51
C PHE A 203 32.39 -23.04 -18.13
N SER A 204 31.89 -23.54 -19.26
CA SER A 204 32.66 -24.30 -20.24
C SER A 204 33.19 -23.32 -21.28
N CYS A 205 34.49 -23.26 -21.42
CA CYS A 205 35.18 -22.38 -22.34
C CYS A 205 35.86 -23.19 -23.43
N PHE A 206 35.74 -22.76 -24.68
CA PHE A 206 36.38 -23.41 -25.82
C PHE A 206 37.42 -22.49 -26.44
N ALA A 207 38.69 -22.88 -26.34
CA ALA A 207 39.81 -22.16 -26.94
C ALA A 207 40.11 -22.75 -28.32
N SER A 208 39.64 -22.08 -29.36
CA SER A 208 39.83 -22.48 -30.74
C SER A 208 41.26 -22.22 -31.21
N ASN A 209 41.86 -23.19 -31.89
CA ASN A 209 43.22 -23.08 -32.44
C ASN A 209 43.28 -23.35 -33.95
N LYS A 210 42.18 -23.82 -34.54
CA LYS A 210 42.09 -24.14 -35.96
C LYS A 210 40.68 -23.93 -36.48
N ASP A 211 40.57 -23.20 -37.58
CA ASP A 211 39.39 -23.14 -38.43
C ASP A 211 39.44 -24.29 -39.45
N ASN A 212 38.38 -25.10 -39.52
CA ASN A 212 38.30 -26.25 -40.42
C ASN A 212 37.77 -25.88 -41.81
N GLY A 213 37.28 -24.65 -42.02
CA GLY A 213 36.78 -24.15 -43.30
C GLY A 213 35.36 -24.60 -43.66
N ASP A 214 34.69 -25.36 -42.79
CA ASP A 214 33.29 -25.78 -42.89
C ASP A 214 32.37 -25.05 -41.89
N GLY A 215 32.90 -24.01 -41.24
CA GLY A 215 32.24 -23.29 -40.15
C GLY A 215 32.41 -23.95 -38.78
N THR A 216 33.14 -25.06 -38.68
CA THR A 216 33.54 -25.66 -37.40
C THR A 216 34.94 -25.22 -36.99
N MET A 217 35.15 -25.13 -35.68
CA MET A 217 36.44 -24.84 -35.08
C MET A 217 36.93 -26.08 -34.32
N SER A 218 38.23 -26.33 -34.37
CA SER A 218 38.90 -27.26 -33.45
C SER A 218 39.67 -26.47 -32.40
N GLY A 219 39.87 -27.08 -31.23
CA GLY A 219 40.38 -26.39 -30.07
C GLY A 219 40.43 -27.27 -28.83
N TYR A 220 40.58 -26.63 -27.68
CA TYR A 220 40.69 -27.26 -26.38
C TYR A 220 39.65 -26.72 -25.41
N SER A 221 39.10 -27.60 -24.57
CA SER A 221 38.17 -27.22 -23.51
C SER A 221 38.91 -26.71 -22.29
N TYR A 222 38.35 -25.65 -21.71
CA TYR A 222 38.73 -25.03 -20.45
C TYR A 222 37.48 -24.91 -19.59
N ASN A 223 37.68 -24.75 -18.29
CA ASN A 223 36.63 -24.41 -17.34
C ASN A 223 36.97 -23.11 -16.63
N ALA A 224 35.94 -22.39 -16.21
CA ALA A 224 36.07 -21.26 -15.31
C ALA A 224 34.93 -21.25 -14.30
N THR A 225 35.20 -20.76 -13.09
CA THR A 225 34.18 -20.58 -12.05
C THR A 225 34.23 -19.13 -11.59
N MET A 226 33.12 -18.42 -11.76
CA MET A 226 32.92 -17.06 -11.28
C MET A 226 32.19 -17.07 -9.95
N ASN A 227 32.64 -16.22 -9.02
CA ASN A 227 31.89 -15.87 -7.82
C ASN A 227 31.40 -14.43 -7.96
N TRP A 228 30.10 -14.26 -8.20
CA TRP A 228 29.46 -12.95 -8.43
C TRP A 228 29.49 -12.07 -7.18
N THR A 229 29.47 -12.67 -5.99
CA THR A 229 29.55 -11.94 -4.72
C THR A 229 30.91 -11.26 -4.51
N THR A 230 32.00 -11.90 -4.93
CA THR A 230 33.37 -11.35 -4.76
C THR A 230 33.94 -10.73 -6.03
N GLY A 231 33.34 -10.99 -7.20
CA GLY A 231 33.87 -10.62 -8.51
C GLY A 231 35.15 -11.38 -8.88
N GLN A 232 35.44 -12.49 -8.20
CA GLN A 232 36.65 -13.29 -8.45
C GLN A 232 36.31 -14.53 -9.28
N PHE A 233 37.20 -14.87 -10.21
CA PHE A 233 37.09 -16.07 -11.01
C PHE A 233 38.37 -16.90 -11.01
N THR A 234 38.20 -18.20 -11.15
CA THR A 234 39.28 -19.18 -11.34
C THR A 234 39.06 -19.91 -12.65
N TYR A 235 40.14 -20.37 -13.29
CA TYR A 235 40.05 -21.06 -14.58
C TYR A 235 41.15 -22.12 -14.71
N GLY A 236 40.91 -23.13 -15.56
CA GLY A 236 41.80 -24.26 -15.76
C GLY A 236 41.55 -24.99 -17.08
N LEU A 237 42.52 -25.82 -17.49
CA LEU A 237 42.42 -26.67 -18.67
C LEU A 237 41.55 -27.90 -18.38
N GLY A 238 40.64 -28.24 -19.30
CA GLY A 238 39.72 -29.37 -19.21
C GLY A 238 38.25 -28.96 -19.13
N GLU A 239 37.35 -29.93 -19.30
CA GLU A 239 35.92 -29.74 -19.10
C GLU A 239 35.59 -29.49 -17.60
N PRO A 240 34.52 -28.74 -17.29
CA PRO A 240 34.06 -28.52 -15.91
C PRO A 240 33.62 -29.81 -15.22
#